data_AF-A0A212KTK3-F1
#
_entry.id   AF-A0A212KTK3-F1
#
_cell.length_a   1.000
_cell.length_b   1.000
_cell.length_c   1.000
_cell.angle_alpha   90.00
_cell.angle_beta   90.00
_cell.angle_gamma   90.00
#
_symmetry.space_group_name_H-M   'P 1'
#
loop_
_entity.id
_entity.type
_entity.pdbx_description
1 polymer ?
#
loop_
_entity_poly.entity_id
_entity_poly.type
_entity_poly.pdbx_seq_one_letter_code
_entity_poly.pdbx_strand_id
1 'polypeptide(L)' 'MSSIKVRIGESIEKALRALKKKLDREGVMKTAKSKRYHQKPSIKRREKSKAATKWRLKAISRRK' A
#
# COMPACT_ATOMS: atom_id res chain seq x y z
N MET A 1 6.41 5.38 12.56
CA MET A 1 7.05 4.07 12.77
C MET A 1 5.97 3.08 13.19
N SER A 2 5.74 2.05 12.38
CA SER A 2 4.65 1.09 12.55
C SER A 2 5.03 0.00 13.54
N SER A 3 4.55 0.09 14.78
CA SER A 3 4.67 -0.99 15.76
C SER A 3 3.36 -1.78 15.89
N ILE A 4 3.47 -3.07 16.24
CA ILE A 4 2.34 -3.93 16.60
C ILE A 4 2.65 -4.53 17.96
N LYS A 5 1.72 -4.35 18.90
CA LYS A 5 1.78 -4.98 20.21
C LYS A 5 1.21 -6.39 20.08
N VAL A 6 2.02 -7.40 20.38
CA VAL A 6 1.61 -8.82 20.38
C VAL A 6 1.31 -9.21 21.81
N ARG A 7 0.19 -9.90 22.06
CA ARG A 7 -0.13 -10.44 23.39
C ARG A 7 0.46 -11.84 23.56
N ILE A 8 0.80 -12.18 24.80
CA ILE A 8 1.31 -13.52 25.16
C ILE A 8 0.17 -14.53 24.90
N GLY A 9 0.42 -15.50 24.01
CA GLY A 9 -0.57 -16.46 23.52
C GLY A 9 -1.00 -16.28 22.06
N GLU A 10 -0.60 -15.19 21.39
CA GLU A 10 -0.84 -15.06 19.95
C GLU A 10 0.24 -15.77 19.12
N SER A 11 -0.19 -16.41 18.02
CA SER A 11 0.74 -16.96 17.03
C SER A 11 1.55 -15.85 16.36
N ILE A 12 2.87 -16.02 16.33
CA ILE A 12 3.85 -15.09 15.73
C ILE A 12 3.50 -14.81 14.25
N GLU A 13 3.00 -15.80 13.52
CA GLU A 13 2.61 -15.63 12.11
C GLU A 13 1.48 -14.60 11.94
N LYS A 14 0.53 -14.56 12.87
CA LYS A 14 -0.59 -13.62 12.83
C LYS A 14 -0.08 -12.19 13.04
N ALA A 15 0.87 -12.00 13.95
CA ALA A 15 1.54 -10.72 14.18
C ALA A 15 2.30 -10.24 12.93
N LEU A 16 3.04 -11.13 12.26
CA LEU A 16 3.75 -10.81 11.02
C LEU A 16 2.80 -10.42 9.88
N ARG A 17 1.68 -11.14 9.71
CA ARG A 17 0.65 -10.79 8.72
C ARG A 17 0.02 -9.43 9.01
N ALA A 18 -0.29 -9.14 10.27
CA ALA A 18 -0.81 -7.85 10.68
C ALA A 18 0.20 -6.72 10.40
N LEU A 19 1.49 -6.97 10.64
CA LEU A 19 2.57 -6.00 10.38
C LEU A 19 2.68 -5.67 8.91
N LYS A 20 2.71 -6.70 8.06
CA LYS A 20 2.70 -6.54 6.61
C LYS A 20 1.49 -5.73 6.15
N LYS A 21 0.29 -6.05 6.65
CA LYS A 21 -0.94 -5.32 6.29
C LYS A 21 -0.90 -3.85 6.74
N LYS A 22 -0.32 -3.56 7.90
CA LYS A 22 -0.13 -2.18 8.39
C LYS A 22 0.85 -1.41 7.51
N LEU A 23 1.99 -2.01 7.16
CA LEU A 23 2.99 -1.43 6.25
C LEU A 23 2.43 -1.17 4.84
N ASP A 24 1.62 -2.10 4.33
CA ASP A 24 0.95 -1.95 3.03
C ASP A 24 -0.10 -0.83 3.05
N ARG A 25 -0.84 -0.70 4.16
CA ARG A 25 -1.83 0.37 4.37
C ARG A 25 -1.17 1.75 4.50
N GLU A 26 -0.05 1.83 5.20
CA GLU A 26 0.77 3.04 5.29
C GLU A 26 1.47 3.37 3.94
N GLY A 27 1.52 2.41 3.01
CA GLY A 27 2.07 2.63 1.68
C GLY A 27 3.59 2.85 1.67
N VAL A 28 4.30 2.48 2.75
CA VAL A 28 5.74 2.69 2.92
C VAL A 28 6.51 2.04 1.78
N MET A 29 6.17 0.80 1.42
CA MET A 29 6.82 0.10 0.31
C MET A 29 6.60 0.77 -1.05
N LYS A 30 5.43 1.39 -1.25
CA LYS A 30 5.10 2.11 -2.49
C LYS A 30 5.86 3.43 -2.59
N THR A 31 5.93 4.17 -1.49
CA THR A 31 6.68 5.45 -1.43
C THR A 31 8.18 5.22 -1.57
N ALA A 32 8.72 4.18 -0.93
CA ALA A 32 10.11 3.79 -1.07
C ALA A 32 10.46 3.51 -2.53
N LYS A 33 9.66 2.70 -3.25
CA LYS A 33 9.87 2.41 -4.68
C LYS A 33 9.78 3.66 -5.55
N SER A 34 8.79 4.52 -5.32
CA SER A 34 8.59 5.75 -6.09
C SER A 34 9.69 6.79 -5.89
N LYS A 35 10.39 6.76 -4.74
CA LYS A 35 11.47 7.69 -4.39
C LYS A 35 12.87 7.19 -4.75
N ARG A 36 13.02 5.95 -5.27
CA ARG A 36 14.33 5.38 -5.62
C ARG A 36 15.10 6.19 -6.67
N TYR A 37 14.37 6.84 -7.58
CA TYR A 37 14.95 7.64 -8.65
C TYR A 37 14.06 8.86 -8.93
N HIS A 38 14.64 9.87 -9.56
CA HIS A 38 13.88 11.04 -9.99
C HIS A 38 12.92 10.66 -11.13
N GLN A 39 11.63 10.88 -10.94
CA GLN A 39 10.64 10.82 -12.01
C GLN A 39 10.31 12.24 -12.50
N LYS A 40 10.31 12.42 -13.82
CA LYS A 40 9.78 13.63 -14.46
C LYS A 40 8.34 13.90 -14.01
N PRO A 41 7.93 15.17 -13.82
CA PRO A 41 6.60 15.52 -13.33
C PRO A 41 5.47 15.04 -14.25
N SER A 42 5.70 14.92 -15.55
CA SER A 42 4.74 14.34 -16.51
C SER A 42 4.45 12.86 -16.23
N ILE A 43 5.48 12.07 -15.94
CA ILE A 43 5.35 10.64 -15.61
C ILE A 43 4.60 10.46 -14.30
N LYS A 44 4.93 11.25 -13.28
CA LYS A 44 4.22 11.25 -11.98
C LYS A 44 2.73 11.56 -12.14
N ARG A 45 2.38 12.56 -12.98
CA ARG A 45 0.99 12.90 -13.31
C ARG A 45 0.26 11.74 -14.01
N ARG A 46 0.92 11.10 -14.98
CA ARG A 46 0.37 9.94 -15.72
C ARG A 46 0.15 8.72 -14.83
N GLU A 47 1.06 8.43 -13.90
CA GLU A 47 0.91 7.32 -12.97
C GLU A 47 -0.22 7.57 -11.96
N LYS A 48 -0.40 8.83 -11.51
CA LYS A 48 -1.51 9.21 -10.64
C LYS A 48 -2.86 9.00 -11.32
N SER A 49 -3.02 9.43 -12.59
CA SER A 49 -4.27 9.24 -13.33
C SER A 49 -4.57 7.77 -13.59
N LYS A 50 -3.57 6.98 -14.02
CA LYS A 50 -3.70 5.52 -14.19
C LYS A 50 -4.15 4.83 -12.90
N ALA A 51 -3.56 5.20 -11.76
CA ALA A 51 -3.95 4.65 -10.47
C ALA A 51 -5.42 4.98 -10.13
N ALA A 52 -5.85 6.23 -10.34
CA ALA A 52 -7.22 6.65 -10.10
C ALA A 52 -8.23 5.89 -10.99
N THR A 53 -7.94 5.74 -12.28
CA THR A 53 -8.77 4.96 -13.21
C THR A 53 -8.86 3.50 -12.75
N LYS A 54 -7.75 2.88 -12.36
CA LYS A 54 -7.74 1.50 -11.84
C LYS A 54 -8.64 1.34 -10.61
N TRP A 55 -8.60 2.28 -9.67
CA TRP A 55 -9.48 2.28 -8.50
C TRP A 55 -10.95 2.43 -8.87
N ARG A 56 -11.27 3.34 -9.80
CA ARG A 56 -12.63 3.54 -10.30
C ARG A 56 -13.19 2.28 -10.95
N LEU A 57 -12.43 1.65 -11.85
CA LEU A 57 -12.83 0.40 -12.51
C LEU A 57 -13.08 -0.72 -11.50
N LYS A 58 -12.19 -0.85 -10.49
CA LYS A 58 -12.36 -1.84 -9.41
C LYS A 58 -13.58 -1.57 -8.53
N ALA A 59 -13.95 -0.31 -8.32
CA ALA A 59 -15.15 0.04 -7.55
C ALA A 59 -16.41 -0.33 -8.32
N ILE A 60 -16.44 -0.08 -9.63
CA ILE A 60 -17.55 -0.47 -10.52
C ILE A 60 -17.70 -2.00 -10.55
N SER A 61 -16.59 -2.73 -10.74
CA SER A 61 -16.62 -4.20 -10.82
C SER A 61 -17.03 -4.89 -9.53
N ARG A 62 -16.94 -4.21 -8.38
CA ARG A 62 -17.36 -4.73 -7.07
C ARG A 62 -18.84 -4.49 -6.78
N ARG A 63 -19.48 -3.65 -7.57
CA ARG A 63 -20.90 -3.26 -7.42
C ARG A 63 -21.82 -4.17 -8.25
N LYS A 64 -21.24 -4.99 -9.13
CA LYS A 64 -21.87 -6.02 -9.94
C LYS A 64 -21.54 -7.37 -9.32
#